data_AF-A0A378AS44-F1
#
_entry.id   AF-A0A378AS44-F1
#
_cell.length_a   1.000
_cell.length_b   1.000
_cell.length_c   1.000
_cell.angle_alpha   90.00
_cell.angle_beta   90.00
_cell.angle_gamma   90.00
#
_symmetry.space_group_name_H-M   'P 1'
#
loop_
_entity.id
_entity.type
_entity.pdbx_description
1 polymer ?
#
loop_
_entity_poly.entity_id
_entity_poly.type
_entity_poly.pdbx_seq_one_letter_code
_entity_poly.pdbx_strand_id
1 'polypeptide(L)'
;MTGTISAPLYLLRGLQLIGWRDMPHALDYLFADGVLREGTLVAINAEKMLAVEDKPGGTALIEAAEFKYADGISVVRSLRKKYPQAQVSRVAGADLWEALMQRAGAEGTPVFLVGGKPEVLAQTESRLRQRWQVNIVGSQDGYFTPEQRQALFERIRDSGAKIVTVAMGSPRQEIFMRDCRRLYPHALYMGVGGTYDVFTGHVHRAPKFWQDLGLEWFYRLLLQPSRSRDSSAYCAIYVGIIPVSSDIPLQPGEFAYIFCVISSLADTLFAISAKLINHSQASYAPGRPARRQGYGFS
;
A
#
# COMPACT_ATOMS: atom_id res chain seq x y z
N MET A 1 22.00 19.36 10.98
CA MET A 1 21.68 17.95 10.66
C MET A 1 20.37 17.64 11.36
N THR A 2 19.22 17.76 10.67
CA THR A 2 17.93 17.34 11.24
C THR A 2 17.99 15.84 11.48
N GLY A 3 17.82 15.41 12.73
CA GLY A 3 18.03 14.01 13.14
C GLY A 3 17.25 13.04 12.25
N THR A 4 17.97 12.12 11.61
CA THR A 4 17.45 11.08 10.70
C THR A 4 16.49 10.09 11.38
N ILE A 5 16.43 10.10 12.71
CA ILE A 5 15.62 9.21 13.54
C ILE A 5 14.36 9.88 14.14
N SER A 6 14.12 11.16 13.82
CA SER A 6 12.97 11.93 14.32
C SER A 6 12.06 12.35 13.18
N ALA A 7 10.75 12.21 13.36
CA ALA A 7 9.78 12.65 12.37
C ALA A 7 8.70 13.54 13.03
N PRO A 8 8.30 14.66 12.40
CA PRO A 8 7.22 15.48 12.90
C PRO A 8 5.89 14.72 12.86
N LEU A 9 5.00 15.02 13.81
CA LEU A 9 3.64 14.51 13.84
C LEU A 9 2.67 15.58 13.34
N TYR A 10 1.73 15.18 12.51
CA TYR A 10 0.70 16.07 11.95
C TYR A 10 -0.69 15.55 12.29
N LEU A 11 -1.54 16.42 12.82
CA LEU A 11 -2.93 16.08 13.11
C LEU A 11 -3.81 16.35 11.88
N LEU A 12 -4.44 15.30 11.33
CA LEU A 12 -5.39 15.36 10.24
C LEU A 12 -6.64 14.54 10.60
N ARG A 13 -7.81 15.21 10.67
CA ARG A 13 -9.12 14.59 10.98
C ARG A 13 -9.05 13.64 12.19
N GLY A 14 -8.52 14.14 13.31
CA GLY A 14 -8.37 13.37 14.57
C GLY A 14 -7.19 12.39 14.61
N LEU A 15 -6.58 12.04 13.47
CA LEU A 15 -5.45 11.11 13.42
C LEU A 15 -4.11 11.83 13.45
N GLN A 16 -3.20 11.36 14.30
CA GLN A 16 -1.80 11.77 14.28
C GLN A 16 -1.03 10.95 13.23
N LEU A 17 -0.48 11.65 12.23
CA LEU A 17 0.27 11.07 11.11
C LEU A 17 1.75 11.43 11.22
N ILE A 18 2.61 10.46 10.92
CA ILE A 18 4.07 10.66 10.87
C ILE A 18 4.46 11.31 9.54
N GLY A 19 5.23 12.39 9.65
CA GLY A 19 5.82 13.10 8.54
C GLY A 19 7.15 12.51 8.09
N TRP A 20 7.11 11.48 7.25
CA TRP A 20 8.32 11.04 6.57
C TRP A 20 8.56 11.86 5.30
N ARG A 21 9.71 12.52 5.23
CA ARG A 21 10.17 13.33 4.09
C ARG A 21 10.50 12.51 2.84
N ASP A 22 10.91 11.26 2.99
CA ASP A 22 11.24 10.33 1.91
C ASP A 22 11.30 8.88 2.45
N MET A 23 11.49 7.90 1.56
CA MET A 23 11.59 6.48 1.91
C MET A 23 12.83 6.17 2.79
N PRO A 24 14.05 6.66 2.48
CA PRO A 24 15.20 6.47 3.37
C PRO A 24 14.94 6.94 4.80
N HIS A 25 14.34 8.12 4.97
CA HIS A 25 13.97 8.65 6.28
C HIS A 25 12.92 7.77 6.99
N ALA A 26 11.98 7.17 6.26
CA ALA A 26 11.05 6.22 6.84
C ALA A 26 11.77 4.98 7.39
N LEU A 27 12.75 4.44 6.66
CA LEU A 27 13.54 3.29 7.10
C LEU A 27 14.43 3.64 8.30
N ASP A 28 15.13 4.77 8.26
CA ASP A 28 15.99 5.21 9.36
C ASP A 28 15.19 5.52 10.63
N TYR A 29 13.99 6.07 10.46
CA TYR A 29 13.07 6.25 11.57
C TYR A 29 12.65 4.91 12.19
N LEU A 30 12.36 3.89 11.38
CA LEU A 30 11.96 2.57 11.85
C LEU A 30 13.12 1.77 12.45
N PHE A 31 14.34 1.92 11.93
CA PHE A 31 15.57 1.31 12.43
C PHE A 31 16.44 2.33 13.18
N ALA A 32 15.83 3.05 14.13
CA ALA A 32 16.52 4.08 14.88
C ALA A 32 17.65 3.45 15.74
N ASP A 33 18.85 4.03 15.66
CA ASP A 33 20.02 3.62 16.44
C ASP A 33 20.39 2.12 16.26
N GLY A 34 20.11 1.56 15.08
CA GLY A 34 20.37 0.14 14.78
C GLY A 34 19.38 -0.83 15.41
N VAL A 35 18.32 -0.31 16.05
CA VAL A 35 17.25 -1.11 16.66
C VAL A 35 15.95 -0.87 15.89
N LEU A 36 15.32 -1.96 15.46
CA LEU A 36 14.00 -1.89 14.87
C LEU A 36 12.96 -1.51 15.93
N ARG A 37 12.20 -0.45 15.66
CA ARG A 37 11.08 -0.03 16.51
C ARG A 37 9.96 -1.07 16.49
N GLU A 38 9.39 -1.31 17.66
CA GLU A 38 8.25 -2.21 17.86
C GLU A 38 6.93 -1.43 17.72
N GLY A 39 5.89 -2.04 17.14
CA GLY A 39 4.61 -1.35 16.95
C GLY A 39 3.83 -1.82 15.73
N THR A 40 2.76 -1.11 15.40
CA THR A 40 1.93 -1.39 14.22
C THR A 40 2.04 -0.28 13.18
N LEU A 41 2.38 -0.66 11.95
CA LEU A 41 2.37 0.19 10.77
C LEU A 41 1.00 0.19 10.10
N VAL A 42 0.43 1.38 9.93
CA VAL A 42 -0.81 1.58 9.19
C VAL A 42 -0.60 2.62 8.08
N ALA A 43 -0.68 2.14 6.85
CA ALA A 43 -0.79 2.98 5.66
C ALA A 43 -2.12 3.74 5.72
N ILE A 44 -2.08 5.08 5.76
CA ILE A 44 -3.26 5.93 5.76
C ILE A 44 -3.47 6.47 4.35
N ASN A 45 -4.62 6.11 3.78
CA ASN A 45 -5.11 6.58 2.50
C ASN A 45 -6.51 7.18 2.67
N ALA A 46 -7.07 7.75 1.60
CA ALA A 46 -8.37 8.41 1.63
C ALA A 46 -9.51 7.49 2.12
N GLU A 47 -9.49 6.22 1.73
CA GLU A 47 -10.51 5.24 2.15
C GLU A 47 -10.48 5.01 3.66
N LYS A 48 -9.28 4.81 4.24
CA LYS A 48 -9.13 4.63 5.68
C LYS A 48 -9.48 5.90 6.47
N MET A 49 -9.23 7.08 5.90
CA MET A 49 -9.63 8.35 6.51
C MET A 49 -11.16 8.49 6.59
N LEU A 50 -11.88 8.08 5.55
CA LEU A 50 -13.35 8.11 5.53
C LEU A 50 -13.96 7.03 6.44
N ALA A 51 -13.38 5.83 6.43
CA ALA A 51 -13.84 4.74 7.30
C ALA A 51 -13.72 5.07 8.80
N VAL A 52 -12.78 5.94 9.17
CA VAL A 52 -12.59 6.49 10.52
C VAL A 52 -13.68 7.47 10.92
N GLU A 53 -14.23 8.24 9.96
CA GLU A 53 -15.30 9.21 10.20
C GLU A 53 -16.67 8.54 10.31
N ASP A 54 -16.94 7.50 9.52
CA ASP A 54 -18.27 6.89 9.43
C ASP A 54 -18.58 5.85 10.53
N LYS A 55 -17.58 5.31 11.24
CA LYS A 55 -17.78 4.17 12.16
C LYS A 55 -16.97 4.26 13.46
N PRO A 56 -17.60 4.50 14.63
CA PRO A 56 -16.90 4.61 15.92
C PRO A 56 -16.14 3.36 16.38
N GLY A 57 -16.39 2.17 15.79
CA GLY A 57 -15.68 0.93 16.12
C GLY A 57 -14.46 0.61 15.23
N GLY A 58 -14.39 1.17 14.02
CA GLY A 58 -13.25 0.98 13.10
C GLY A 58 -12.07 1.88 13.44
N THR A 59 -12.37 3.03 14.03
CA THR A 59 -11.43 4.06 14.50
C THR A 59 -10.40 3.50 15.49
N ALA A 60 -10.85 2.69 16.45
CA ALA A 60 -10.00 2.21 17.54
C ALA A 60 -8.78 1.40 17.08
N LEU A 61 -8.90 0.63 15.99
CA LEU A 61 -7.78 -0.16 15.45
C LEU A 61 -6.72 0.71 14.78
N ILE A 62 -7.16 1.75 14.09
CA ILE A 62 -6.27 2.69 13.40
C ILE A 62 -5.65 3.66 14.39
N GLU A 63 -6.44 4.16 15.35
CA GLU A 63 -5.97 5.04 16.42
C GLU A 63 -4.88 4.39 17.28
N ALA A 64 -5.05 3.10 17.62
CA ALA A 64 -4.11 2.34 18.43
C ALA A 64 -2.78 2.02 17.73
N ALA A 65 -2.64 2.26 16.42
CA ALA A 65 -1.39 2.02 15.71
C ALA A 65 -0.35 3.11 15.98
N GLU A 66 0.89 2.73 16.28
CA GLU A 66 1.98 3.67 16.60
C GLU A 66 2.44 4.43 15.36
N PHE A 67 2.49 3.74 14.21
CA PHE A 67 3.10 4.27 13.00
C PHE A 67 2.05 4.44 11.90
N LYS A 68 1.33 5.55 11.97
CA LYS A 68 0.38 5.98 10.94
C LYS A 68 1.10 6.88 9.94
N TYR A 69 1.19 6.48 8.66
CA TYR A 69 1.92 7.23 7.64
C TYR A 69 1.10 7.49 6.38
N ALA A 70 1.48 8.52 5.63
CA ALA A 70 0.78 8.94 4.42
C ALA A 70 1.10 8.03 3.23
N ASP A 71 0.18 7.12 2.92
CA ASP A 71 0.25 6.23 1.75
C ASP A 71 -0.39 6.88 0.51
N GLY A 72 -1.50 7.62 0.67
CA GLY A 72 -2.18 8.28 -0.43
C GLY A 72 -1.62 9.67 -0.75
N ILE A 73 -1.47 10.03 -2.05
CA ILE A 73 -1.09 11.41 -2.43
C ILE A 73 -2.11 12.44 -1.96
N SER A 74 -3.38 12.06 -1.87
CA SER A 74 -4.45 12.90 -1.33
C SER A 74 -4.22 13.25 0.14
N VAL A 75 -3.73 12.31 0.95
CA VAL A 75 -3.39 12.54 2.36
C VAL A 75 -2.22 13.53 2.46
N VAL A 76 -1.18 13.35 1.64
CA VAL A 76 -0.03 14.28 1.57
C VAL A 76 -0.48 15.69 1.17
N ARG A 77 -1.33 15.83 0.15
CA ARG A 77 -1.87 17.12 -0.28
C ARG A 77 -2.71 17.79 0.81
N SER A 78 -3.56 17.04 1.50
CA SER A 78 -4.36 17.54 2.63
C SER A 78 -3.47 18.01 3.79
N LEU A 79 -2.41 17.27 4.11
CA LEU A 79 -1.42 17.67 5.11
C LEU A 79 -0.71 18.97 4.72
N ARG A 80 -0.22 19.09 3.47
CA ARG A 80 0.46 20.30 2.99
C ARG A 80 -0.48 21.51 2.89
N LYS A 81 -1.77 21.29 2.63
CA LYS A 81 -2.77 22.37 2.65
C LYS A 81 -2.99 22.91 4.07
N LYS A 82 -3.09 22.02 5.06
CA LYS A 82 -3.28 22.41 6.48
C LYS A 82 -1.98 22.93 7.11
N TYR A 83 -0.85 22.35 6.74
CA TYR A 83 0.49 22.68 7.23
C TYR A 83 1.41 22.96 6.03
N PRO A 84 1.49 24.21 5.54
CA PRO A 84 2.25 24.56 4.33
C PRO A 84 3.74 24.17 4.36
N GLN A 85 4.33 24.10 5.56
CA GLN A 85 5.73 23.72 5.78
C GLN A 85 5.90 22.23 6.13
N ALA A 86 4.89 21.40 5.90
CA ALA A 86 4.95 19.99 6.27
C ALA A 86 6.02 19.21 5.49
N GLN A 87 6.96 18.61 6.23
CA GLN A 87 7.97 17.71 5.70
C GLN A 87 7.39 16.29 5.60
N VAL A 88 6.49 16.11 4.63
CA VAL A 88 5.82 14.83 4.40
C VAL A 88 5.77 14.51 2.91
N SER A 89 6.09 13.27 2.58
CA SER A 89 6.03 12.70 1.24
C SER A 89 5.16 11.46 1.25
N ARG A 90 4.73 11.05 0.05
CA ARG A 90 3.98 9.79 -0.13
C ARG A 90 4.94 8.63 0.11
N VAL A 91 4.62 7.77 1.06
CA VAL A 91 5.33 6.51 1.30
C VAL A 91 4.34 5.39 1.02
N ALA A 92 4.44 4.79 -0.17
CA ALA A 92 3.50 3.75 -0.54
C ALA A 92 3.76 2.47 0.28
N GLY A 93 2.71 1.85 0.81
CA GLY A 93 2.86 0.69 1.69
C GLY A 93 3.61 -0.49 1.07
N ALA A 94 3.37 -0.76 -0.22
CA ALA A 94 4.09 -1.82 -0.95
C ALA A 94 5.59 -1.50 -1.11
N ASP A 95 5.93 -0.26 -1.43
CA ASP A 95 7.32 0.18 -1.59
C ASP A 95 8.07 0.18 -0.25
N LEU A 96 7.37 0.57 0.83
CA LEU A 96 7.92 0.50 2.18
C LEU A 96 8.19 -0.95 2.58
N TRP A 97 7.27 -1.87 2.28
CA TRP A 97 7.47 -3.29 2.57
C TRP A 97 8.68 -3.86 1.81
N GLU A 98 8.82 -3.59 0.51
CA GLU A 98 9.99 -4.05 -0.26
C GLU A 98 11.30 -3.50 0.33
N ALA A 99 11.34 -2.21 0.66
CA ALA A 99 12.51 -1.58 1.24
C ALA A 99 12.84 -2.12 2.65
N LEU A 100 11.83 -2.41 3.46
CA LEU A 100 11.98 -3.08 4.76
C LEU A 100 12.54 -4.49 4.60
N MET A 101 12.04 -5.28 3.64
CA MET A 101 12.53 -6.63 3.37
C MET A 101 13.97 -6.63 2.86
N GLN A 102 14.32 -5.68 1.99
CA GLN A 102 15.69 -5.51 1.52
C GLN A 102 16.65 -5.21 2.68
N ARG A 103 16.29 -4.29 3.58
CA ARG A 103 17.11 -3.96 4.76
C ARG A 103 17.17 -5.13 5.74
N ALA A 104 16.05 -5.80 5.98
CA ALA A 104 15.98 -6.98 6.84
C ALA A 104 16.89 -8.11 6.35
N GLY A 105 16.97 -8.33 5.04
CA GLY A 105 17.90 -9.27 4.44
C GLY A 105 19.38 -8.89 4.64
N ALA A 106 19.70 -7.60 4.49
CA ALA A 106 21.06 -7.10 4.72
C ALA A 106 21.50 -7.19 6.19
N GLU A 107 20.59 -6.94 7.14
CA GLU A 107 20.88 -6.93 8.58
C GLU A 107 20.59 -8.28 9.27
N GLY A 108 20.05 -9.27 8.55
CA GLY A 108 19.67 -10.58 9.11
C GLY A 108 18.44 -10.55 10.03
N THR A 109 17.66 -9.46 9.99
CA THR A 109 16.47 -9.25 10.83
C THR A 109 15.44 -10.37 10.58
N PRO A 110 14.98 -11.09 11.63
CA PRO A 110 14.07 -12.22 11.47
C PRO A 110 12.67 -11.75 11.08
N VAL A 111 12.11 -12.32 10.02
CA VAL A 111 10.81 -11.96 9.44
C VAL A 111 9.84 -13.14 9.48
N PHE A 112 8.59 -12.89 9.88
CA PHE A 112 7.48 -13.82 9.78
C PHE A 112 6.44 -13.33 8.77
N LEU A 113 6.02 -14.20 7.85
CA LEU A 113 5.05 -13.87 6.81
C LEU A 113 3.69 -14.52 7.10
N VAL A 114 2.61 -13.74 7.12
CA VAL A 114 1.24 -14.23 7.31
C VAL A 114 0.35 -13.81 6.15
N GLY A 115 -0.52 -14.69 5.68
CA GLY A 115 -1.56 -14.39 4.69
C GLY A 115 -1.17 -14.73 3.25
N GLY A 116 -2.02 -14.30 2.32
CA GLY A 116 -1.94 -14.71 0.91
C GLY A 116 -2.40 -16.14 0.68
N LYS A 117 -2.47 -16.53 -0.60
CA LYS A 117 -2.69 -17.93 -0.99
C LYS A 117 -1.42 -18.76 -0.76
N PRO A 118 -1.52 -20.06 -0.47
CA PRO A 118 -0.35 -20.92 -0.24
C PRO A 118 0.71 -20.79 -1.34
N GLU A 119 0.28 -20.78 -2.62
CA GLU A 119 1.16 -20.63 -3.78
C GLU A 119 1.81 -19.24 -3.87
N VAL A 120 1.09 -18.19 -3.50
CA VAL A 120 1.59 -16.80 -3.49
C VAL A 120 2.59 -16.61 -2.34
N LEU A 121 2.30 -17.16 -1.17
CA LEU A 121 3.19 -17.10 -0.02
C LEU A 121 4.49 -17.85 -0.29
N ALA A 122 4.42 -19.07 -0.84
CA ALA A 122 5.61 -19.85 -1.20
C ALA A 122 6.49 -19.13 -2.24
N GLN A 123 5.88 -18.49 -3.25
CA GLN A 123 6.62 -17.67 -4.22
C GLN A 123 7.23 -16.42 -3.58
N THR A 124 6.52 -15.80 -2.64
CA THR A 124 7.01 -14.63 -1.89
C THR A 124 8.25 -15.02 -1.09
N GLU A 125 8.19 -16.11 -0.33
CA GLU A 125 9.33 -16.63 0.43
C GLU A 125 10.55 -16.90 -0.47
N SER A 126 10.33 -17.61 -1.57
CA SER A 126 11.40 -17.96 -2.51
C SER A 126 12.08 -16.69 -3.06
N ARG A 127 11.30 -15.71 -3.52
CA ARG A 127 11.84 -14.46 -4.06
C ARG A 127 12.56 -13.63 -3.00
N LEU A 128 12.05 -13.56 -1.77
CA LEU A 128 12.69 -12.83 -0.68
C LEU A 128 14.05 -13.45 -0.31
N ARG A 129 14.12 -14.79 -0.20
CA ARG A 129 15.38 -15.51 0.05
C ARG A 129 16.37 -15.32 -1.10
N GLN A 130 15.93 -15.47 -2.35
CA GLN A 130 16.79 -15.36 -3.52
C GLN A 130 17.30 -13.94 -3.77
N ARG A 131 16.43 -12.93 -3.63
CA ARG A 131 16.74 -11.56 -4.01
C ARG A 131 17.50 -10.80 -2.92
N TRP A 132 17.15 -11.04 -1.65
CA TRP A 132 17.66 -10.24 -0.53
C TRP A 132 18.14 -11.09 0.64
N GLN A 133 18.14 -12.42 0.56
CA GLN A 133 18.57 -13.31 1.65
C GLN A 133 17.82 -13.04 2.96
N VAL A 134 16.53 -12.69 2.86
CA VAL A 134 15.70 -12.40 4.04
C VAL A 134 15.66 -13.61 4.98
N ASN A 135 15.96 -13.37 6.25
CA ASN A 135 15.87 -14.36 7.32
C ASN A 135 14.40 -14.63 7.68
N ILE A 136 13.74 -15.48 6.89
CA ILE A 136 12.35 -15.88 7.14
C ILE A 136 12.34 -16.98 8.20
N VAL A 137 11.90 -16.62 9.42
CA VAL A 137 11.84 -17.51 10.60
C VAL A 137 10.52 -18.26 10.73
N GLY A 138 9.55 -17.95 9.87
CA GLY A 138 8.30 -18.69 9.77
C GLY A 138 7.32 -18.07 8.79
N SER A 139 6.33 -18.85 8.39
CA SER A 139 5.27 -18.39 7.53
C SER A 139 3.94 -19.12 7.81
N GLN A 140 2.84 -18.50 7.40
CA GLN A 140 1.49 -19.06 7.46
C GLN A 140 0.60 -18.44 6.38
N ASP A 141 0.00 -19.25 5.51
CA ASP A 141 -0.96 -18.76 4.51
C ASP A 141 -2.25 -18.23 5.18
N GLY A 142 -3.11 -17.55 4.42
CA GLY A 142 -4.33 -16.92 4.95
C GLY A 142 -5.50 -17.85 5.26
N TYR A 143 -5.36 -19.17 5.06
CA TYR A 143 -6.45 -20.17 5.14
C TYR A 143 -6.40 -21.02 6.41
N PHE A 144 -5.95 -20.45 7.53
CA PHE A 144 -6.04 -21.09 8.86
C PHE A 144 -7.42 -20.89 9.50
N THR A 145 -7.82 -21.85 10.34
CA THR A 145 -9.09 -21.79 11.08
C THR A 145 -8.97 -20.92 12.34
N PRO A 146 -10.08 -20.43 12.92
CA PRO A 146 -10.06 -19.67 14.16
C PRO A 146 -9.37 -20.41 15.32
N GLU A 147 -9.49 -21.73 15.38
CA GLU A 147 -8.90 -22.58 16.43
C GLU A 147 -7.37 -22.65 16.31
N GLN A 148 -6.85 -22.59 15.07
CA GLN A 148 -5.41 -22.58 14.79
C GLN A 148 -4.75 -21.23 15.10
N ARG A 149 -5.55 -20.17 15.31
CA ARG A 149 -5.06 -18.80 15.47
C ARG A 149 -4.17 -18.63 16.70
N GLN A 150 -4.53 -19.25 17.82
CA GLN A 150 -3.77 -19.14 19.06
C GLN A 150 -2.38 -19.79 18.91
N ALA A 151 -2.34 -21.01 18.37
CA ALA A 151 -1.09 -21.71 18.09
C ALA A 151 -0.21 -20.95 17.08
N LEU A 152 -0.82 -20.27 16.09
CA LEU A 152 -0.09 -19.39 15.17
C LEU A 152 0.55 -18.20 15.90
N PHE A 153 -0.14 -17.55 16.84
CA PHE A 153 0.44 -16.46 17.61
C PHE A 153 1.62 -16.91 18.47
N GLU A 154 1.53 -18.11 19.06
CA GLU A 154 2.63 -18.72 19.81
C GLU A 154 3.82 -19.03 18.90
N ARG A 155 3.59 -19.57 17.70
CA ARG A 155 4.67 -19.76 16.70
C ARG A 155 5.34 -18.44 16.31
N ILE A 156 4.56 -17.37 16.13
CA ILE A 156 5.12 -16.04 15.83
C ILE A 156 6.01 -15.57 16.98
N ARG A 157 5.54 -15.66 18.22
CA ARG A 157 6.31 -15.31 19.43
C ARG A 157 7.60 -16.13 19.53
N ASP A 158 7.49 -17.45 19.40
CA ASP A 158 8.59 -18.40 19.64
C ASP A 158 9.62 -18.38 18.51
N SER A 159 9.23 -17.94 17.31
CA SER A 159 10.16 -17.74 16.18
C SER A 159 11.16 -16.59 16.40
N GLY A 160 10.92 -15.70 17.37
CA GLY A 160 11.75 -14.51 17.59
C GLY A 160 11.65 -13.46 16.48
N ALA A 161 10.58 -13.50 15.67
CA ALA A 161 10.38 -12.57 14.56
C ALA A 161 10.40 -11.11 15.03
N LYS A 162 11.16 -10.27 14.33
CA LYS A 162 11.21 -8.82 14.57
C LYS A 162 10.32 -8.03 13.62
N ILE A 163 10.00 -8.61 12.46
CA ILE A 163 9.02 -8.07 11.52
C ILE A 163 7.96 -9.15 11.28
N VAL A 164 6.68 -8.77 11.39
CA VAL A 164 5.53 -9.62 11.06
C VAL A 164 4.67 -8.94 10.01
N THR A 165 4.59 -9.52 8.81
CA THR A 165 3.82 -8.94 7.69
C THR A 165 2.55 -9.73 7.43
N VAL A 166 1.41 -9.05 7.31
CA VAL A 166 0.07 -9.68 7.26
C VAL A 166 -0.68 -9.30 5.98
N ALA A 167 -0.91 -10.27 5.11
CA ALA A 167 -1.55 -10.16 3.81
C ALA A 167 -2.96 -10.80 3.81
N MET A 168 -3.86 -10.31 4.66
CA MET A 168 -5.22 -10.87 4.83
C MET A 168 -6.35 -9.91 4.42
N GLY A 169 -5.99 -8.69 3.99
CA GLY A 169 -6.93 -7.62 3.67
C GLY A 169 -7.53 -6.96 4.91
N SER A 170 -8.00 -5.72 4.74
CA SER A 170 -8.70 -4.98 5.79
C SER A 170 -10.16 -5.46 5.91
N PRO A 171 -10.75 -5.56 7.11
CA PRO A 171 -10.17 -5.26 8.43
C PRO A 171 -9.51 -6.48 9.11
N ARG A 172 -9.46 -7.64 8.45
CA ARG A 172 -8.98 -8.91 9.04
C ARG A 172 -7.52 -8.81 9.48
N GLN A 173 -6.66 -8.16 8.69
CA GLN A 173 -5.25 -7.99 9.01
C GLN A 173 -5.05 -7.08 10.23
N GLU A 174 -5.82 -5.99 10.39
CA GLU A 174 -5.70 -5.07 11.53
C GLU A 174 -6.13 -5.77 12.83
N ILE A 175 -7.21 -6.55 12.79
CA ILE A 175 -7.66 -7.38 13.93
C ILE A 175 -6.62 -8.45 14.27
N PHE A 176 -6.04 -9.10 13.25
CA PHE A 176 -4.98 -10.10 13.44
C PHE A 176 -3.77 -9.49 14.15
N MET A 177 -3.25 -8.38 13.63
CA MET A 177 -2.09 -7.69 14.19
C MET A 177 -2.34 -7.21 15.62
N ARG A 178 -3.50 -6.61 15.89
CA ARG A 178 -3.88 -6.19 17.26
C ARG A 178 -3.81 -7.37 18.24
N ASP A 179 -4.47 -8.48 17.91
CA ASP A 179 -4.57 -9.60 18.83
C ASP A 179 -3.22 -10.33 18.98
N CYS A 180 -2.47 -10.48 17.88
CA CYS A 180 -1.13 -11.07 17.93
C CYS A 180 -0.18 -10.23 18.78
N ARG A 181 -0.21 -8.91 18.62
CA ARG A 181 0.64 -7.98 19.34
C ARG A 181 0.36 -7.93 20.85
N ARG A 182 -0.88 -8.21 21.27
CA ARG A 182 -1.21 -8.39 22.70
C ARG A 182 -0.45 -9.57 23.31
N LEU A 183 -0.20 -10.63 22.54
CA LEU A 183 0.59 -11.79 22.98
C LEU A 183 2.10 -11.56 22.79
N TYR A 184 2.49 -10.88 21.71
CA TYR A 184 3.87 -10.65 21.34
C TYR A 184 4.12 -9.19 20.95
N PRO A 185 4.47 -8.31 21.89
CA PRO A 185 4.66 -6.88 21.61
C PRO A 185 5.99 -6.58 20.91
N HIS A 186 6.96 -7.51 20.91
CA HIS A 186 8.36 -7.27 20.57
C HIS A 186 8.72 -7.33 19.08
N ALA A 187 7.77 -6.95 18.23
CA ALA A 187 7.90 -6.96 16.77
C ALA A 187 7.22 -5.74 16.13
N LEU A 188 7.66 -5.43 14.91
CA LEU A 188 7.01 -4.50 14.01
C LEU A 188 5.98 -5.24 13.16
N TYR A 189 4.71 -4.87 13.29
CA TYR A 189 3.59 -5.44 12.55
C TYR A 189 3.23 -4.56 11.37
N MET A 190 3.13 -5.13 10.18
CA MET A 190 2.75 -4.39 8.97
C MET A 190 1.67 -5.13 8.18
N GLY A 191 0.52 -4.47 8.01
CA GLY A 191 -0.52 -4.95 7.11
C GLY A 191 -0.14 -4.64 5.67
N VAL A 192 0.07 -5.66 4.85
CA VAL A 192 0.58 -5.51 3.48
C VAL A 192 -0.49 -5.77 2.41
N GLY A 193 -1.71 -6.18 2.79
CA GLY A 193 -2.80 -6.42 1.85
C GLY A 193 -2.38 -7.31 0.68
N GLY A 194 -2.66 -6.88 -0.56
CA GLY A 194 -2.29 -7.59 -1.79
C GLY A 194 -0.83 -7.41 -2.25
N THR A 195 0.08 -6.92 -1.39
CA THR A 195 1.48 -6.69 -1.78
C THR A 195 2.18 -7.98 -2.20
N TYR A 196 1.85 -9.13 -1.59
CA TYR A 196 2.44 -10.42 -1.99
C TYR A 196 2.05 -10.79 -3.43
N ASP A 197 0.79 -10.61 -3.83
CA ASP A 197 0.34 -10.87 -5.20
C ASP A 197 1.04 -9.97 -6.23
N VAL A 198 1.27 -8.71 -5.87
CA VAL A 198 2.02 -7.76 -6.71
C VAL A 198 3.50 -8.17 -6.81
N PHE A 199 4.13 -8.48 -5.68
CA PHE A 199 5.53 -8.86 -5.60
C PHE A 199 5.83 -10.18 -6.33
N THR A 200 4.88 -11.10 -6.34
CA THR A 200 4.95 -12.38 -7.06
C THR A 200 4.52 -12.27 -8.53
N GLY A 201 3.97 -11.13 -8.95
CA GLY A 201 3.56 -10.88 -10.34
C GLY A 201 2.23 -11.53 -10.73
N HIS A 202 1.44 -12.02 -9.76
CA HIS A 202 0.07 -12.49 -10.00
C HIS A 202 -0.90 -11.33 -10.24
N VAL A 203 -0.58 -10.15 -9.70
CA VAL A 203 -1.32 -8.91 -9.94
C VAL A 203 -0.38 -7.83 -10.48
N HIS A 204 -0.70 -7.27 -11.63
CA HIS A 204 0.05 -6.14 -12.16
C HIS A 204 -0.31 -4.85 -11.41
N ARG A 205 0.72 -4.18 -10.87
CA ARG A 205 0.58 -2.83 -10.29
C ARG A 205 0.27 -1.82 -11.41
N ALA A 206 -0.40 -0.73 -11.07
CA ALA A 206 -0.64 0.32 -12.05
C ALA A 206 0.69 0.88 -12.59
N PRO A 207 0.77 1.28 -13.88
CA PRO A 207 1.96 1.93 -14.41
C PRO A 207 2.36 3.15 -13.58
N LYS A 208 3.67 3.45 -13.50
CA LYS A 208 4.23 4.51 -12.64
C LYS A 208 3.55 5.86 -12.84
N PHE A 209 3.18 6.21 -14.07
CA PHE A 209 2.40 7.40 -14.39
C PHE A 209 1.10 7.51 -13.57
N TRP A 210 0.33 6.42 -13.47
CA TRP A 210 -0.91 6.38 -12.68
C TRP A 210 -0.62 6.46 -11.17
N GLN A 211 0.49 5.88 -10.71
CA GLN A 211 0.90 5.94 -9.31
C GLN A 211 1.35 7.35 -8.88
N ASP A 212 2.14 8.01 -9.72
CA ASP A 212 2.65 9.37 -9.50
C ASP A 212 1.50 10.39 -9.50
N LEU A 213 0.49 10.15 -10.35
CA LEU A 213 -0.78 10.89 -10.32
C LEU A 213 -1.70 10.46 -9.17
N GLY A 214 -1.39 9.42 -8.40
CA GLY A 214 -2.29 8.89 -7.36
C GLY A 214 -3.65 8.39 -7.89
N LEU A 215 -3.71 8.07 -9.18
CA LEU A 215 -4.88 7.55 -9.89
C LEU A 215 -4.86 6.01 -9.97
N GLU A 216 -4.14 5.37 -9.05
CA GLU A 216 -4.08 3.91 -8.96
C GLU A 216 -5.47 3.29 -8.77
N TRP A 217 -6.37 4.00 -8.08
CA TRP A 217 -7.77 3.61 -7.91
C TRP A 217 -8.53 3.64 -9.26
N PHE A 218 -8.27 4.62 -10.11
CA PHE A 218 -8.90 4.75 -11.43
C PHE A 218 -8.40 3.66 -12.38
N TYR A 219 -7.09 3.38 -12.36
CA TYR A 219 -6.53 2.25 -13.11
C TYR A 219 -7.15 0.91 -12.69
N ARG A 220 -7.36 0.69 -11.38
CA ARG A 220 -8.04 -0.52 -10.88
C ARG A 220 -9.53 -0.55 -11.27
N LEU A 221 -10.22 0.59 -11.26
CA LEU A 221 -11.61 0.69 -11.72
C LEU A 221 -11.74 0.31 -13.19
N LEU A 222 -10.81 0.76 -14.04
CA LEU A 222 -10.76 0.40 -15.46
C LEU A 222 -10.54 -1.10 -15.69
N LEU A 223 -9.77 -1.75 -14.82
CA LEU A 223 -9.47 -3.19 -14.93
C LEU A 223 -10.52 -4.10 -14.26
N GLN A 224 -11.20 -3.63 -13.22
CA GLN A 224 -12.17 -4.40 -12.43
C GLN A 224 -13.42 -3.57 -12.11
N PRO A 225 -14.30 -3.32 -13.10
CA PRO A 225 -15.46 -2.44 -12.95
C PRO A 225 -16.51 -2.94 -11.94
N SER A 226 -16.49 -4.22 -11.55
CA SER A 226 -17.41 -4.82 -10.56
C SER A 226 -17.11 -4.44 -9.10
N ARG A 227 -15.97 -3.81 -8.81
CA ARG A 227 -15.60 -3.27 -7.48
C ARG A 227 -16.07 -1.82 -7.25
N SER A 228 -17.06 -1.38 -8.02
CA SER A 228 -17.47 0.03 -8.18
C SER A 228 -17.97 0.76 -6.92
N ARG A 229 -18.39 0.05 -5.87
CA ARG A 229 -18.95 0.70 -4.65
C ARG A 229 -17.90 1.44 -3.82
N ASP A 230 -16.64 1.03 -3.87
CA ASP A 230 -15.58 1.67 -3.08
C ASP A 230 -14.94 2.87 -3.83
N SER A 231 -15.14 2.97 -5.16
CA SER A 231 -14.38 3.89 -6.03
C SER A 231 -14.92 5.34 -6.10
N SER A 232 -16.17 5.58 -5.73
CA SER A 232 -16.82 6.91 -5.77
C SER A 232 -16.23 7.88 -4.74
N ALA A 233 -15.81 7.36 -3.59
CA ALA A 233 -15.21 8.16 -2.52
C ALA A 233 -13.82 8.71 -2.90
N TYR A 234 -13.09 7.97 -3.75
CA TYR A 234 -11.73 8.33 -4.19
C TYR A 234 -11.71 9.62 -5.02
N CYS A 235 -12.69 9.82 -5.89
CA CYS A 235 -12.68 10.99 -6.77
C CYS A 235 -13.16 12.26 -6.06
N ALA A 236 -14.09 12.16 -5.10
CA ALA A 236 -14.56 13.30 -4.31
C ALA A 236 -13.42 13.98 -3.52
N ILE A 237 -12.50 13.18 -2.99
CA ILE A 237 -11.30 13.66 -2.27
C ILE A 237 -10.22 14.12 -3.25
N TYR A 238 -10.02 13.41 -4.37
CA TYR A 238 -8.96 13.73 -5.34
C TYR A 238 -9.19 15.06 -6.08
N VAL A 239 -10.45 15.41 -6.36
CA VAL A 239 -10.84 16.66 -7.06
C VAL A 239 -11.02 17.85 -6.09
N GLY A 240 -10.83 17.65 -4.78
CA GLY A 240 -11.00 18.72 -3.79
C GLY A 240 -12.45 19.19 -3.63
N ILE A 241 -13.42 18.36 -4.04
CA ILE A 241 -14.86 18.65 -3.92
C ILE A 241 -15.30 18.54 -2.47
N ILE A 242 -14.63 17.70 -1.65
CA ILE A 242 -14.80 17.71 -0.19
C ILE A 242 -13.88 18.81 0.40
N PRO A 243 -14.41 19.88 1.00
CA PRO A 243 -13.59 20.89 1.63
C PRO A 243 -12.77 20.28 2.78
N VAL A 244 -11.50 20.63 2.83
CA VAL A 244 -10.55 20.24 3.91
C VAL A 244 -10.92 20.87 5.27
N SER A 245 -11.96 21.71 5.32
CA SER A 245 -12.30 22.56 6.46
C SER A 245 -13.75 22.44 6.97
N SER A 246 -14.52 21.45 6.55
CA SER A 246 -15.93 21.39 6.94
C SER A 246 -16.31 20.05 7.55
N ASP A 247 -16.68 20.07 8.82
CA ASP A 247 -17.45 19.03 9.54
C ASP A 247 -18.88 18.90 8.98
N ILE A 248 -19.05 18.88 7.65
CA ILE A 248 -20.35 18.82 6.99
C ILE A 248 -20.52 17.41 6.39
N PRO A 249 -21.50 16.60 6.87
CA PRO A 249 -21.82 15.32 6.26
C PRO A 249 -22.43 15.54 4.86
N LEU A 250 -21.93 14.80 3.88
CA LEU A 250 -22.44 14.82 2.49
C LEU A 250 -23.86 14.26 2.42
N GLN A 251 -24.74 14.93 1.68
CA GLN A 251 -26.12 14.48 1.47
C GLN A 251 -26.19 13.44 0.33
N PRO A 252 -27.13 12.46 0.36
CA PRO A 252 -27.21 11.38 -0.64
C PRO A 252 -27.29 11.84 -2.11
N GLY A 253 -27.83 13.05 -2.37
CA GLY A 253 -27.92 13.63 -3.73
C GLY A 253 -26.59 14.11 -4.30
N GLU A 254 -25.61 14.46 -3.45
CA GLU A 254 -24.29 14.95 -3.88
C GLU A 254 -23.41 13.80 -4.39
N PHE A 255 -23.61 12.58 -3.86
CA PHE A 255 -22.97 11.36 -4.36
C PHE A 255 -23.35 11.04 -5.81
N ALA A 256 -24.60 11.27 -6.21
CA ALA A 256 -25.06 11.02 -7.57
C ALA A 256 -24.43 12.00 -8.58
N TYR A 257 -24.25 13.26 -8.19
CA TYR A 257 -23.62 14.28 -9.02
C TYR A 257 -22.13 14.02 -9.22
N ILE A 258 -21.43 13.67 -8.13
CA ILE A 258 -20.02 13.26 -8.17
C ILE A 258 -19.84 12.01 -9.04
N PHE A 259 -20.70 11.00 -8.89
CA PHE A 259 -20.67 9.79 -9.72
C PHE A 259 -20.88 10.10 -11.21
N CYS A 260 -21.81 11.01 -11.55
CA CYS A 260 -22.09 11.41 -12.93
C CYS A 260 -20.90 12.16 -13.57
N VAL A 261 -20.28 13.08 -12.82
CA VAL A 261 -19.06 13.80 -13.26
C VAL A 261 -17.88 12.85 -13.43
N ILE A 262 -17.73 11.86 -12.55
CA ILE A 262 -16.70 10.80 -12.66
C ILE A 262 -16.94 9.94 -13.89
N SER A 263 -18.17 9.48 -14.15
CA SER A 263 -18.48 8.66 -15.34
C SER A 263 -18.21 9.43 -16.63
N SER A 264 -18.57 10.72 -16.69
CA SER A 264 -18.30 11.57 -17.86
C SER A 264 -16.80 11.86 -18.08
N LEU A 265 -16.04 12.06 -16.99
CA LEU A 265 -14.58 12.19 -17.04
C LEU A 265 -13.90 10.84 -17.35
N ALA A 266 -14.47 9.72 -16.89
CA ALA A 266 -13.94 8.39 -17.13
C ALA A 266 -14.00 8.03 -18.62
N ASP A 267 -15.09 8.35 -19.31
CA ASP A 267 -15.22 8.13 -20.76
C ASP A 267 -14.21 8.98 -21.54
N THR A 268 -14.01 10.23 -21.10
CA THR A 268 -13.06 11.16 -21.71
C THR A 268 -11.61 10.71 -21.47
N LEU A 269 -11.28 10.26 -20.25
CA LEU A 269 -9.96 9.75 -19.88
C LEU A 269 -9.69 8.35 -20.46
N PHE A 270 -10.72 7.52 -20.65
CA PHE A 270 -10.63 6.24 -21.35
C PHE A 270 -10.29 6.46 -22.82
N ALA A 271 -10.91 7.44 -23.48
CA ALA A 271 -10.57 7.81 -24.86
C ALA A 271 -9.14 8.35 -25.00
N ILE A 272 -8.64 9.10 -24.00
CA ILE A 272 -7.26 9.60 -23.97
C ILE A 272 -6.27 8.45 -23.68
N SER A 273 -6.57 7.58 -22.72
CA SER A 273 -5.75 6.42 -22.35
C SER A 273 -5.64 5.41 -23.50
N ALA A 274 -6.75 5.11 -24.19
CA ALA A 274 -6.76 4.25 -25.38
C ALA A 274 -5.91 4.82 -26.52
N LYS A 275 -5.91 6.16 -26.71
CA LYS A 275 -5.01 6.83 -27.67
C LYS A 275 -3.54 6.76 -27.27
N LEU A 276 -3.22 6.89 -25.98
CA LEU A 276 -1.84 6.82 -25.47
C LEU A 276 -1.27 5.39 -25.49
N ILE A 277 -2.10 4.39 -25.18
CA ILE A 277 -1.73 2.97 -25.27
C ILE A 277 -1.45 2.58 -26.73
N ASN A 278 -2.30 2.99 -27.67
CA ASN A 278 -2.10 2.75 -29.11
C ASN A 278 -0.86 3.48 -29.67
N HIS A 279 -0.52 4.68 -29.18
CA HIS A 279 0.70 5.37 -29.58
C HIS A 279 1.98 4.68 -29.07
N SER A 280 1.93 4.01 -27.91
CA SER A 280 3.08 3.26 -27.38
C SER A 280 3.35 1.97 -28.16
N GLN A 281 2.32 1.32 -28.71
CA GLN A 281 2.47 0.11 -29.52
C GLN A 281 2.85 0.39 -30.98
N ALA A 282 2.51 1.57 -31.52
CA ALA A 282 2.94 1.99 -32.86
C ALA A 282 4.45 2.29 -32.96
N SER A 283 5.13 2.49 -31.83
CA SER A 283 6.57 2.79 -31.77
C SER A 283 7.46 1.53 -31.66
N TYR A 284 6.85 0.33 -31.67
CA TYR A 284 7.54 -0.96 -31.59
C TYR A 284 7.07 -1.89 -32.73
N ALA A 285 7.05 -1.38 -33.97
CA ALA A 285 6.93 -2.25 -35.14
C ALA A 285 8.32 -2.85 -35.46
N PRO A 286 8.52 -4.18 -35.42
CA PRO A 286 9.76 -4.78 -35.88
C PRO A 286 9.91 -4.51 -37.39
N GLY A 287 11.10 -4.01 -37.76
CA GLY A 287 11.44 -3.72 -39.15
C GLY A 287 11.17 -4.92 -40.07
N ARG A 288 10.58 -4.64 -41.23
CA ARG A 288 10.31 -5.64 -42.28
C ARG A 288 11.58 -6.44 -42.58
N PRO A 289 11.52 -7.78 -42.72
CA PRO A 289 12.67 -8.55 -43.18
C PRO A 289 12.97 -8.19 -44.64
N ALA A 290 14.25 -7.96 -44.92
CA ALA A 290 14.77 -7.72 -46.26
C ALA A 290 14.46 -8.91 -47.19
N ARG A 291 13.90 -8.63 -48.37
CA ARG A 291 13.75 -9.61 -49.45
C ARG A 291 15.14 -10.12 -49.86
N ARG A 292 15.42 -11.41 -49.63
CA ARG A 292 16.54 -12.10 -50.27
C ARG A 292 16.26 -12.19 -51.78
N GLN A 293 17.08 -11.52 -52.58
CA GLN A 293 17.22 -11.81 -54.00
C GLN A 293 17.90 -13.17 -54.14
N GLY A 294 17.27 -14.08 -54.88
CA GLY A 294 17.88 -15.32 -55.30
C GLY A 294 18.90 -15.05 -56.40
N TYR A 295 20.18 -15.33 -56.11
CA TYR A 295 21.18 -15.58 -57.14
C TYR A 295 21.20 -17.08 -57.39
N GLY A 296 20.67 -17.50 -58.54
CA GLY A 296 21.04 -18.76 -59.16
C GLY A 296 22.21 -18.48 -60.10
N PHE A 297 23.28 -19.24 -59.95
CA PHE A 297 24.25 -19.47 -61.01
C PHE A 297 24.68 -20.93 -60.96
N SER A 298 24.53 -21.58 -62.12
CA SER A 298 25.45 -22.59 -62.62
C SER A 298 26.80 -21.94 -62.91
#